data_AF-A0AAW1II60-F1
#
_entry.id   AF-A0AAW1II60-F1
#
_cell.length_a   1.000
_cell.length_b   1.000
_cell.length_c   1.000
_cell.angle_alpha   90.00
_cell.angle_beta   90.00
_cell.angle_gamma   90.00
#
_symmetry.space_group_name_H-M   'P 1'
#
loop_
_entity.id
_entity.type
_entity.pdbx_description
1 polymer ?
#
loop_
_entity_poly.entity_id
_entity_poly.type
_entity_poly.pdbx_seq_one_letter_code
_entity_poly.pdbx_strand_id
1 'polypeptide(L)'
;MIDDNSGSNGGTDEILTCTNDGEHGSGVPTTSTTQVRNGSITRCHCKASVKLRVNSEGLWEVRQHIIEHNHPLTPPQWQHHHRSERKITEAEGEVIKAMTEAQVAPSVQFRVAAAVAGGDVFVGHTKRDHINFVTRLKTLSIEGGDAATLINLLTSRQAEDPGFFFRVQFDEDRRLCHLFWHDSMMKEDYLLYHDIVIFDTTYRINRYNLICGAFIYPATRHRLCQWHIQQNAISHFRSLKHDRTFQNVFNKCLNGCYSETEFEGTWLKMIKDYGLDDSAWFKRLYNIKTKWCTALNNYESTNHAMGFQASKTTSLTEFFDIFETTVKRWRGEEERKEFNCIRSTPTSVYPLVDLLQHASQVYTLELFRVFEKEFALATGTRAAILPSEDSVLVYRVDSPGAEGSSHHVTFDCDNNLIECTCRKFQVMGMLCSHIIRVLHIHSVPEIPPTYILRRWSKFSKADVWNRLLPNDMRRSAANDAINWRRSMLTNLNNLVTKCQNMVAARAIIEKICATANDEVQTLFRNLHMDDDQTRDEVQDGAILDHVRCTTKGMSQRKKKECR
;
A
#
# COMPACT_ATOMS: atom_id res chain seq x y z
N MET A 1 40.19 -16.79 -13.67
CA MET A 1 41.15 -16.65 -12.56
C MET A 1 40.32 -16.60 -11.27
N ILE A 2 40.18 -17.74 -10.58
CA ILE A 2 40.87 -18.14 -9.33
C ILE A 2 40.23 -17.44 -8.11
N ASP A 3 39.54 -18.22 -7.25
CA ASP A 3 38.95 -17.80 -5.97
C ASP A 3 39.79 -18.40 -4.81
N ASP A 4 40.26 -17.56 -3.88
CA ASP A 4 41.02 -17.95 -2.68
C ASP A 4 40.09 -18.50 -1.59
N ASN A 5 40.50 -19.61 -0.95
CA ASN A 5 39.81 -20.16 0.22
C ASN A 5 40.88 -20.58 1.25
N SER A 6 41.17 -19.70 2.21
CA SER A 6 42.19 -19.91 3.23
C SER A 6 41.60 -20.35 4.56
N GLY A 7 42.14 -21.45 5.11
CA GLY A 7 41.76 -22.01 6.41
C GLY A 7 42.80 -23.00 6.95
N SER A 8 43.71 -22.45 7.79
CA SER A 8 44.49 -23.06 8.89
C SER A 8 45.34 -24.33 8.69
N ASN A 9 46.67 -24.12 8.83
CA ASN A 9 47.70 -24.95 9.49
C ASN A 9 47.68 -26.47 9.26
N GLY A 10 48.36 -26.89 8.19
CA GLY A 10 48.79 -28.27 8.01
C GLY A 10 49.44 -28.54 6.66
N GLY A 11 50.50 -27.82 6.25
CA GLY A 11 51.29 -28.14 5.05
C GLY A 11 50.48 -28.46 3.78
N THR A 12 49.35 -27.79 3.59
CA THR A 12 48.42 -28.02 2.48
C THR A 12 48.85 -27.18 1.28
N ASP A 13 49.03 -27.82 0.13
CA ASP A 13 49.23 -27.11 -1.14
C ASP A 13 48.03 -26.18 -1.41
N GLU A 14 48.29 -24.93 -1.77
CA GLU A 14 47.25 -24.00 -2.23
C GLU A 14 46.93 -24.31 -3.70
N ILE A 15 45.64 -24.43 -4.02
CA ILE A 15 45.20 -24.76 -5.38
C ILE A 15 44.35 -23.63 -5.92
N LEU A 16 44.84 -23.02 -6.98
CA LEU A 16 44.14 -22.00 -7.74
C LEU A 16 43.43 -22.67 -8.93
N THR A 17 42.09 -22.64 -8.98
CA THR A 17 41.31 -23.31 -10.04
C THR A 17 40.59 -22.33 -10.97
N CYS A 18 40.14 -22.83 -12.12
CA CYS A 18 39.30 -22.07 -13.03
C CYS A 18 37.95 -21.68 -12.37
N THR A 19 37.47 -20.46 -12.64
CA THR A 19 36.14 -20.00 -12.18
C THR A 19 34.97 -20.79 -12.77
N ASN A 20 35.22 -21.61 -13.79
CA ASN A 20 34.25 -22.50 -14.41
C ASN A 20 34.39 -23.95 -13.94
N ASP A 21 35.24 -24.25 -12.94
CA ASP A 21 35.39 -25.60 -12.37
C ASP A 21 34.22 -25.98 -11.45
N GLY A 22 33.88 -27.28 -11.35
CA GLY A 22 32.85 -27.83 -10.46
C GLY A 22 31.42 -27.83 -11.01
N GLU A 23 30.46 -28.10 -10.11
CA GLU A 23 29.00 -28.06 -10.35
C GLU A 23 28.34 -27.06 -9.40
N HIS A 24 27.17 -26.53 -9.74
CA HIS A 24 26.31 -25.93 -8.72
C HIS A 24 25.80 -27.05 -7.81
N GLY A 25 26.18 -27.02 -6.52
CA GLY A 25 25.64 -27.95 -5.55
C GLY A 25 24.12 -27.96 -5.60
N SER A 26 23.54 -29.15 -5.78
CA SER A 26 22.12 -29.39 -5.56
C SER A 26 21.84 -29.15 -4.08
N GLY A 27 21.49 -27.92 -3.72
CA GLY A 27 21.03 -27.61 -2.37
C GLY A 27 19.87 -28.54 -2.03
N VAL A 28 20.02 -29.31 -0.96
CA VAL A 28 18.91 -30.01 -0.29
C VAL A 28 17.80 -28.97 -0.08
N PRO A 29 16.54 -29.26 -0.44
CA PRO A 29 15.45 -28.30 -0.28
C PRO A 29 15.16 -28.11 1.21
N THR A 30 15.83 -27.15 1.85
CA THR A 30 15.30 -26.55 3.06
C THR A 30 14.11 -25.69 2.66
N THR A 31 12.96 -25.97 3.27
CA THR A 31 11.70 -25.26 3.13
C THR A 31 11.85 -23.76 3.42
N SER A 32 12.28 -22.98 2.44
CA SER A 32 12.10 -21.54 2.40
C SER A 32 12.08 -21.08 0.93
N THR A 33 11.01 -20.37 0.58
CA THR A 33 10.63 -19.96 -0.76
C THR A 33 11.55 -18.88 -1.31
N THR A 34 12.82 -19.20 -1.56
CA THR A 34 13.78 -18.28 -2.18
C THR A 34 13.99 -18.71 -3.62
N GLN A 35 13.51 -17.89 -4.57
CA GLN A 35 13.64 -18.12 -6.01
C GLN A 35 15.10 -18.41 -6.40
N VAL A 36 15.33 -19.59 -6.97
CA VAL A 36 16.58 -19.92 -7.66
C VAL A 36 16.75 -18.93 -8.83
N ARG A 37 17.81 -18.11 -8.80
CA ARG A 37 18.16 -17.24 -9.93
C ARG A 37 18.55 -18.11 -11.12
N ASN A 38 17.79 -18.05 -12.22
CA ASN A 38 18.21 -18.59 -13.52
C ASN A 38 19.44 -17.80 -14.03
N GLY A 39 20.64 -18.25 -13.65
CA GLY A 39 21.89 -17.89 -14.32
C GLY A 39 22.18 -18.84 -15.47
N SER A 40 22.89 -18.40 -16.49
CA SER A 40 23.51 -19.29 -17.47
C SER A 40 24.44 -20.26 -16.74
N ILE A 41 24.42 -21.55 -17.09
CA ILE A 41 25.36 -22.55 -16.55
C ILE A 41 26.76 -22.18 -17.06
N THR A 42 27.58 -21.60 -16.20
CA THR A 42 28.97 -21.22 -16.53
C THR A 42 29.99 -22.27 -16.09
N ARG A 43 29.57 -23.22 -15.25
CA ARG A 43 30.44 -24.27 -14.70
C ARG A 43 30.48 -25.45 -15.67
N CYS A 44 31.69 -25.89 -16.05
CA CYS A 44 31.95 -26.90 -17.07
C CYS A 44 33.04 -27.90 -16.65
N HIS A 45 33.28 -28.06 -15.33
CA HIS A 45 34.33 -28.93 -14.79
C HIS A 45 35.71 -28.67 -15.39
N CYS A 46 36.05 -27.39 -15.58
CA CYS A 46 37.33 -27.01 -16.15
C CYS A 46 38.47 -27.38 -15.20
N LYS A 47 39.38 -28.26 -15.65
CA LYS A 47 40.50 -28.78 -14.84
C LYS A 47 41.71 -27.84 -14.77
N ALA A 48 41.66 -26.69 -15.45
CA ALA A 48 42.74 -25.71 -15.44
C ALA A 48 42.99 -25.24 -14.00
N SER A 49 44.24 -25.42 -13.54
CA SER A 49 44.61 -25.16 -12.16
C SER A 49 46.12 -24.96 -11.97
N VAL A 50 46.49 -24.24 -10.92
CA VAL A 50 47.88 -24.08 -10.46
C VAL A 50 47.95 -24.53 -9.01
N LYS A 51 48.87 -25.44 -8.70
CA LYS A 51 49.17 -25.84 -7.31
C LYS A 51 50.45 -25.16 -6.84
N LEU A 52 50.35 -24.50 -5.70
CA LEU A 52 51.39 -23.70 -5.08
C LEU A 52 51.75 -24.28 -3.71
N ARG A 53 53.02 -24.26 -3.37
CA ARG A 53 53.50 -24.66 -2.04
C ARG A 53 54.65 -23.77 -1.61
N VAL A 54 54.68 -23.41 -0.33
CA VAL A 54 55.83 -22.72 0.26
C VAL A 54 56.96 -23.73 0.49
N ASN A 55 58.15 -23.46 -0.07
CA ASN A 55 59.34 -24.28 0.11
C ASN A 55 60.01 -24.02 1.48
N SER A 56 61.07 -24.76 1.80
CA SER A 56 61.82 -24.62 3.06
C SER A 56 62.49 -23.25 3.24
N GLU A 57 62.62 -22.46 2.17
CA GLU A 57 63.19 -21.11 2.18
C GLU A 57 62.11 -20.02 2.31
N GLY A 58 60.83 -20.40 2.43
CA GLY A 58 59.71 -19.48 2.53
C GLY A 58 59.23 -18.91 1.17
N LEU A 59 59.72 -19.45 0.05
CA LEU A 59 59.33 -19.02 -1.30
C LEU A 59 58.23 -19.92 -1.87
N TRP A 60 57.33 -19.33 -2.66
CA TRP A 60 56.29 -20.06 -3.37
C TRP A 60 56.87 -20.84 -4.56
N GLU A 61 56.64 -22.15 -4.57
CA GLU A 61 57.00 -23.07 -5.66
C GLU A 61 55.74 -23.57 -6.36
N VAL A 62 55.74 -23.52 -7.70
CA VAL A 62 54.66 -24.10 -8.53
C VAL A 62 54.89 -25.60 -8.66
N ARG A 63 54.01 -26.40 -8.04
CA ARG A 63 54.08 -27.87 -8.07
C ARG A 63 53.38 -28.48 -9.27
N GLN A 64 52.32 -27.83 -9.75
CA GLN A 64 51.54 -28.31 -10.90
C GLN A 64 50.91 -27.13 -11.61
N HIS A 65 50.93 -27.15 -12.94
CA HIS A 65 50.27 -26.15 -13.78
C HIS A 65 49.52 -26.84 -14.92
N ILE A 66 48.19 -26.83 -14.86
CA ILE A 66 47.30 -27.30 -15.91
C ILE A 66 46.77 -26.06 -16.63
N ILE A 67 47.28 -25.80 -17.84
CA ILE A 67 46.99 -24.59 -18.63
C ILE A 67 45.73 -24.76 -19.50
N GLU A 68 45.42 -25.99 -19.90
CA GLU A 68 44.34 -26.24 -20.87
C GLU A 68 42.95 -26.00 -20.27
N HIS A 69 42.20 -25.08 -20.91
CA HIS A 69 40.80 -24.81 -20.61
C HIS A 69 39.90 -25.56 -21.60
N ASN A 70 38.77 -26.10 -21.11
CA ASN A 70 37.74 -26.73 -21.94
C ASN A 70 36.63 -25.76 -22.37
N HIS A 71 36.87 -24.45 -22.25
CA HIS A 71 35.95 -23.39 -22.63
C HIS A 71 36.73 -22.20 -23.19
N PRO A 72 36.10 -21.34 -24.01
CA PRO A 72 36.70 -20.09 -24.46
C PRO A 72 37.14 -19.21 -23.28
N LEU A 73 38.30 -18.57 -23.41
CA LEU A 73 38.75 -17.56 -22.47
C LEU A 73 38.00 -16.24 -22.69
N THR A 74 37.80 -15.47 -21.63
CA THR A 74 37.18 -14.16 -21.72
C THR A 74 38.06 -13.23 -22.58
N PRO A 75 37.50 -12.63 -23.65
CA PRO A 75 38.22 -11.63 -24.44
C PRO A 75 38.72 -10.45 -23.58
N PRO A 76 39.87 -9.84 -23.92
CA PRO A 76 40.46 -8.73 -23.16
C PRO A 76 39.48 -7.60 -22.83
N GLN A 77 38.61 -7.23 -23.78
CA GLN A 77 37.62 -6.16 -23.60
C GLN A 77 36.57 -6.45 -22.50
N TRP A 78 36.39 -7.71 -22.08
CA TRP A 78 35.42 -8.11 -21.06
C TRP A 78 36.08 -8.55 -19.75
N GLN A 79 37.41 -8.45 -19.63
CA GLN A 79 38.13 -8.86 -18.43
C GLN A 79 37.67 -8.10 -17.18
N HIS A 80 37.36 -6.81 -17.32
CA HIS A 80 36.83 -5.95 -16.25
C HIS A 80 35.49 -6.40 -15.65
N HIS A 81 34.81 -7.40 -16.23
CA HIS A 81 33.61 -8.01 -15.64
C HIS A 81 33.92 -9.16 -14.67
N HIS A 82 35.15 -9.68 -14.65
CA HIS A 82 35.55 -10.72 -13.71
C HIS A 82 35.51 -10.19 -12.28
N ARG A 83 35.14 -11.05 -11.32
CA ARG A 83 35.06 -10.64 -9.91
C ARG A 83 36.43 -10.26 -9.34
N SER A 84 37.50 -10.96 -9.75
CA SER A 84 38.88 -10.67 -9.34
C SER A 84 39.35 -9.27 -9.77
N GLU A 85 38.92 -8.84 -10.96
CA GLU A 85 39.31 -7.55 -11.55
C GLU A 85 38.42 -6.38 -11.09
N ARG A 86 37.30 -6.67 -10.41
CA ARG A 86 36.34 -5.65 -9.97
C ARG A 86 36.66 -5.20 -8.55
N LYS A 87 37.47 -4.15 -8.45
CA LYS A 87 37.85 -3.55 -7.17
C LYS A 87 37.73 -2.04 -7.23
N ILE A 88 37.08 -1.47 -6.23
CA ILE A 88 37.13 -0.04 -5.97
C ILE A 88 38.35 0.18 -5.08
N THR A 89 39.35 0.91 -5.57
CA THR A 89 40.53 1.27 -4.78
C THR A 89 40.15 2.27 -3.69
N GLU A 90 41.00 2.41 -2.67
CA GLU A 90 40.77 3.37 -1.59
C GLU A 90 40.71 4.82 -2.11
N ALA A 91 41.63 5.18 -3.02
CA ALA A 91 41.65 6.49 -3.66
C ALA A 91 40.38 6.78 -4.48
N GLU A 92 39.91 5.81 -5.28
CA GLU A 92 38.63 5.92 -5.98
C GLU A 92 37.46 6.02 -5.01
N GLY A 93 37.52 5.25 -3.92
CA GLY A 93 36.54 5.28 -2.83
C GLY A 93 36.37 6.67 -2.23
N GLU A 94 37.48 7.38 -1.94
CA GLU A 94 37.46 8.75 -1.42
C GLU A 94 36.90 9.75 -2.44
N VAL A 95 37.22 9.61 -3.72
CA VAL A 95 36.64 10.45 -4.78
C VAL A 95 35.12 10.22 -4.90
N ILE A 96 34.67 8.96 -4.84
CA ILE A 96 33.25 8.59 -4.86
C ILE A 96 32.54 9.14 -3.63
N LYS A 97 33.18 9.08 -2.46
CA LYS A 97 32.66 9.62 -1.20
C LYS A 97 32.50 11.14 -1.29
N ALA A 98 33.51 11.87 -1.76
CA ALA A 98 33.42 13.33 -1.94
C ALA A 98 32.30 13.73 -2.92
N MET A 99 32.17 13.03 -4.05
CA MET A 99 31.05 13.26 -4.98
C MET A 99 29.68 12.92 -4.38
N THR A 100 29.63 11.94 -3.48
CA THR A 100 28.41 11.53 -2.77
C THR A 100 28.01 12.58 -1.72
N GLU A 101 28.97 13.13 -0.99
CA GLU A 101 28.78 14.25 -0.07
C GLU A 101 28.31 15.51 -0.81
N ALA A 102 28.83 15.76 -2.02
CA ALA A 102 28.38 16.79 -2.94
C ALA A 102 27.03 16.48 -3.63
N GLN A 103 26.31 15.43 -3.22
CA GLN A 103 24.97 15.06 -3.72
C GLN A 103 24.90 14.74 -5.23
N VAL A 104 26.02 14.37 -5.86
CA VAL A 104 26.02 13.96 -7.27
C VAL A 104 25.34 12.59 -7.41
N ALA A 105 24.45 12.42 -8.39
CA ALA A 105 23.74 11.16 -8.60
C ALA A 105 24.73 10.01 -8.93
N PRO A 106 24.56 8.78 -8.38
CA PRO A 106 25.52 7.68 -8.58
C PRO A 106 25.77 7.31 -10.05
N SER A 107 24.75 7.46 -10.90
CA SER A 107 24.90 7.25 -12.35
C SER A 107 25.75 8.31 -13.04
N VAL A 108 25.77 9.54 -12.50
CA VAL A 108 26.62 10.64 -12.97
C VAL A 108 28.03 10.45 -12.43
N GLN A 109 28.19 10.08 -11.16
CA GLN A 109 29.48 9.72 -10.56
C GLN A 109 30.22 8.67 -11.39
N PHE A 110 29.53 7.57 -11.76
CA PHE A 110 30.12 6.53 -12.59
C PHE A 110 30.50 7.05 -14.00
N ARG A 111 29.69 7.92 -14.60
CA ARG A 111 30.02 8.54 -15.89
C ARG A 111 31.26 9.42 -15.81
N VAL A 112 31.43 10.15 -14.71
CA VAL A 112 32.63 10.97 -14.47
C VAL A 112 33.84 10.06 -14.31
N ALA A 113 33.74 9.00 -13.51
CA ALA A 113 34.81 8.01 -13.36
C ALA A 113 35.20 7.38 -14.71
N ALA A 114 34.21 6.99 -15.52
CA ALA A 114 34.45 6.49 -16.88
C ALA A 114 35.11 7.52 -17.79
N ALA A 115 34.69 8.77 -17.76
CA ALA A 115 35.31 9.83 -18.56
C ALA A 115 36.77 10.07 -18.16
N VAL A 116 37.07 10.05 -16.85
CA VAL A 116 38.44 10.20 -16.32
C VAL A 116 39.31 9.01 -16.67
N ALA A 117 38.78 7.79 -16.60
CA ALA A 117 39.50 6.57 -16.92
C ALA A 117 39.64 6.32 -18.45
N GLY A 118 38.97 7.10 -19.30
CA GLY A 118 38.98 6.91 -20.75
C GLY A 118 37.99 5.86 -21.28
N GLY A 119 37.00 5.48 -20.47
CA GLY A 119 35.90 4.58 -20.82
C GLY A 119 35.53 3.61 -19.70
N ASP A 120 34.31 3.07 -19.76
CA ASP A 120 33.75 2.17 -18.74
C ASP A 120 34.65 0.95 -18.43
N VAL A 121 35.39 0.46 -19.44
CA VAL A 121 36.28 -0.72 -19.34
C VAL A 121 37.48 -0.45 -18.43
N PHE A 122 37.89 0.80 -18.28
CA PHE A 122 39.09 1.21 -17.56
C PHE A 122 38.82 1.69 -16.12
N VAL A 123 37.54 1.69 -15.70
CA VAL A 123 37.10 2.19 -14.38
C VAL A 123 37.49 1.24 -13.23
N GLY A 124 37.83 -0.02 -13.51
CA GLY A 124 38.19 -1.00 -12.47
C GLY A 124 37.00 -1.63 -11.70
N HIS A 125 35.78 -1.12 -11.87
CA HIS A 125 34.56 -1.74 -11.34
C HIS A 125 33.34 -1.47 -12.22
N THR A 126 32.27 -2.26 -12.10
CA THR A 126 31.07 -2.03 -12.90
C THR A 126 30.21 -0.91 -12.34
N LYS A 127 29.35 -0.33 -13.17
CA LYS A 127 28.31 0.63 -12.73
C LYS A 127 27.47 0.10 -11.57
N ARG A 128 27.19 -1.21 -11.55
CA ARG A 128 26.43 -1.82 -10.46
C ARG A 128 27.23 -1.84 -9.17
N ASP A 129 28.50 -2.20 -9.23
CA ASP A 129 29.40 -2.20 -8.07
C ASP A 129 29.55 -0.78 -7.51
N HIS A 130 29.65 0.22 -8.38
CA HIS A 130 29.67 1.64 -7.99
C HIS A 130 28.39 2.06 -7.25
N ILE A 131 27.21 1.74 -7.80
CA ILE A 131 25.93 2.05 -7.16
C ILE A 131 25.81 1.34 -5.80
N ASN A 132 26.27 0.09 -5.70
CA ASN A 132 26.28 -0.66 -4.45
C ASN A 132 27.25 -0.05 -3.43
N PHE A 133 28.41 0.45 -3.88
CA PHE A 133 29.38 1.13 -3.02
C PHE A 133 28.84 2.46 -2.49
N VAL A 134 28.24 3.28 -3.35
CA VAL A 134 27.57 4.53 -2.94
C VAL A 134 26.40 4.24 -1.98
N THR A 135 25.65 3.17 -2.24
CA THR A 135 24.62 2.67 -1.32
C THR A 135 25.21 2.38 0.05
N ARG A 136 26.30 1.60 0.10
CA ARG A 136 27.02 1.31 1.35
C ARG A 136 27.49 2.59 2.02
N LEU A 137 28.17 3.50 1.31
CA LEU A 137 28.62 4.79 1.87
C LEU A 137 27.48 5.58 2.50
N LYS A 138 26.33 5.67 1.83
CA LYS A 138 25.16 6.38 2.37
C LYS A 138 24.58 5.72 3.62
N THR A 139 24.56 4.39 3.67
CA THR A 139 24.15 3.65 4.87
C THR A 139 25.19 3.76 5.99
N LEU A 140 26.49 3.83 5.66
CA LEU A 140 27.60 4.06 6.60
C LEU A 140 27.55 5.47 7.23
N SER A 141 27.02 6.47 6.51
CA SER A 141 26.94 7.87 6.93
C SER A 141 25.66 8.26 7.67
N ILE A 142 24.92 7.32 8.29
CA ILE A 142 23.87 7.69 9.25
C ILE A 142 24.54 8.45 10.40
N GLU A 143 24.48 9.79 10.35
CA GLU A 143 25.03 10.65 11.39
C GLU A 143 24.39 10.22 12.71
N GLY A 144 25.21 9.78 13.68
CA GLY A 144 24.71 9.34 14.98
C GLY A 144 23.78 10.37 15.63
N GLY A 145 23.95 11.66 15.31
CA GLY A 145 23.04 12.74 15.72
C GLY A 145 21.62 12.64 15.16
N ASP A 146 21.42 12.37 13.86
CA ASP A 146 20.08 12.32 13.24
C ASP A 146 19.31 11.07 13.67
N ALA A 147 19.99 9.91 13.75
CA ALA A 147 19.38 8.69 14.30
C ALA A 147 19.04 8.83 15.79
N ALA A 148 19.95 9.40 16.60
CA ALA A 148 19.67 9.66 18.02
C ALA A 148 18.52 10.66 18.20
N THR A 149 18.44 11.69 17.36
CA THR A 149 17.36 12.69 17.40
C THR A 149 16.02 12.04 17.09
N LEU A 150 15.95 11.22 16.04
CA LEU A 150 14.74 10.46 15.73
C LEU A 150 14.37 9.49 16.86
N ILE A 151 15.32 8.76 17.45
CA ILE A 151 15.05 7.86 18.57
C ILE A 151 14.50 8.63 19.78
N ASN A 152 15.07 9.80 20.10
CA ASN A 152 14.57 10.65 21.18
C ASN A 152 13.15 11.14 20.89
N LEU A 153 12.86 11.51 19.63
CA LEU A 153 11.52 11.91 19.20
C LEU A 153 10.52 10.77 19.36
N LEU A 154 10.85 9.56 18.88
CA LEU A 154 10.02 8.36 19.01
C LEU A 154 9.81 7.98 20.48
N THR A 155 10.82 8.18 21.33
CA THR A 155 10.73 7.96 22.78
C THR A 155 9.78 8.97 23.43
N SER A 156 9.83 10.25 23.05
CA SER A 156 8.85 11.26 23.46
C SER A 156 7.44 10.86 23.07
N ARG A 157 7.26 10.36 21.83
CA ARG A 157 5.95 9.89 21.36
C ARG A 157 5.42 8.68 22.10
N GLN A 158 6.28 7.76 22.49
CA GLN A 158 5.88 6.64 23.34
C GLN A 158 5.45 7.09 24.75
N ALA A 159 6.01 8.20 25.26
CA ALA A 159 5.58 8.79 26.52
C ALA A 159 4.23 9.55 26.38
N GLU A 160 3.99 10.18 25.23
CA GLU A 160 2.75 10.92 24.95
C GLU A 160 1.55 10.02 24.58
N ASP A 161 1.79 8.96 23.81
CA ASP A 161 0.78 8.01 23.34
C ASP A 161 1.10 6.59 23.86
N PRO A 162 0.37 6.09 24.87
CA PRO A 162 0.60 4.76 25.44
C PRO A 162 0.47 3.59 24.45
N GLY A 163 -0.25 3.78 23.33
CA GLY A 163 -0.34 2.77 22.26
C GLY A 163 0.65 3.00 21.12
N PHE A 164 1.50 4.03 21.22
CA PHE A 164 2.64 4.21 20.35
C PHE A 164 3.72 3.17 20.66
N PHE A 165 4.20 2.52 19.60
CA PHE A 165 5.21 1.50 19.69
C PHE A 165 6.25 1.77 18.64
N PHE A 166 7.52 1.63 19.01
CA PHE A 166 8.61 1.61 18.06
C PHE A 166 9.68 0.60 18.47
N ARG A 167 10.43 0.12 17.48
CA ARG A 167 11.61 -0.73 17.66
C ARG A 167 12.68 -0.30 16.68
N VAL A 168 13.92 -0.33 17.14
CA VAL A 168 15.12 -0.08 16.34
C VAL A 168 16.03 -1.29 16.37
N GLN A 169 16.71 -1.54 15.25
CA GLN A 169 17.78 -2.52 15.15
C GLN A 169 19.03 -1.81 14.64
N PHE A 170 20.16 -2.17 15.23
CA PHE A 170 21.47 -1.69 14.83
C PHE A 170 22.29 -2.82 14.20
N ASP A 171 23.21 -2.46 13.30
CA ASP A 171 24.23 -3.37 12.80
C ASP A 171 25.40 -3.53 13.81
N GLU A 172 26.40 -4.34 13.44
CA GLU A 172 27.59 -4.61 14.26
C GLU A 172 28.40 -3.34 14.57
N ASP A 173 28.30 -2.32 13.71
CA ASP A 173 28.94 -1.01 13.85
C ASP A 173 28.08 0.00 14.63
N ARG A 174 26.99 -0.44 15.28
CA ARG A 174 26.02 0.39 16.02
C ARG A 174 25.29 1.43 15.16
N ARG A 175 25.10 1.18 13.86
CA ARG A 175 24.33 2.04 12.96
C ARG A 175 22.89 1.56 12.82
N LEU A 176 21.95 2.49 12.73
CA LEU A 176 20.53 2.16 12.58
C LEU A 176 20.29 1.47 11.23
N CYS A 177 19.88 0.20 11.25
CA CYS A 177 19.61 -0.57 10.03
C CYS A 177 18.11 -0.83 9.81
N HIS A 178 17.33 -0.97 10.89
CA HIS A 178 15.88 -1.12 10.83
C HIS A 178 15.20 -0.24 11.87
N LEU A 179 14.10 0.39 11.46
CA LEU A 179 13.23 1.17 12.32
C LEU A 179 11.78 0.80 11.98
N PHE A 180 11.00 0.52 13.02
CA PHE A 180 9.57 0.29 12.94
C PHE A 180 8.87 1.15 13.97
N TRP A 181 7.74 1.76 13.59
CA TRP A 181 6.85 2.43 14.52
C TRP A 181 5.40 2.35 14.08
N HIS A 182 4.48 2.48 15.02
CA HIS A 182 3.08 2.81 14.79
C HIS A 182 2.56 3.64 15.96
N ASP A 183 1.56 4.48 15.71
CA ASP A 183 0.79 5.11 16.80
C ASP A 183 -0.45 4.28 17.15
N SER A 184 -1.21 4.72 18.16
CA SER A 184 -2.45 4.05 18.58
C SER A 184 -3.47 3.89 17.45
N MET A 185 -3.65 4.94 16.64
CA MET A 185 -4.68 4.94 15.59
C MET A 185 -4.27 4.07 14.40
N MET A 186 -2.99 4.03 14.01
CA MET A 186 -2.48 3.11 12.98
C MET A 186 -2.73 1.64 13.35
N LYS A 187 -2.63 1.32 14.65
CA LYS A 187 -2.95 -0.02 15.14
C LYS A 187 -4.44 -0.32 15.02
N GLU A 188 -5.32 0.61 15.38
CA GLU A 188 -6.77 0.43 15.23
C GLU A 188 -7.19 0.36 13.75
N ASP A 189 -6.61 1.20 12.89
CA ASP A 189 -6.79 1.16 11.44
C ASP A 189 -6.39 -0.20 10.89
N TYR A 190 -5.24 -0.72 11.31
CA TYR A 190 -4.82 -2.06 10.93
C TYR A 190 -5.85 -3.10 11.38
N LEU A 191 -6.32 -3.08 12.63
CA LEU A 191 -7.32 -4.05 13.10
C LEU A 191 -8.65 -3.98 12.33
N LEU A 192 -9.01 -2.83 11.75
CA LEU A 192 -10.22 -2.67 10.93
C LEU A 192 -10.02 -3.04 9.46
N TYR A 193 -8.82 -2.80 8.92
CA TYR A 193 -8.53 -2.83 7.47
C TYR A 193 -7.44 -3.86 7.08
N HIS A 194 -6.99 -4.72 8.00
CA HIS A 194 -5.83 -5.63 7.81
C HIS A 194 -5.95 -6.60 6.63
N ASP A 195 -7.15 -6.85 6.14
CA ASP A 195 -7.39 -7.78 5.04
C ASP A 195 -6.97 -7.19 3.68
N ILE A 196 -6.76 -5.87 3.60
CA ILE A 196 -6.19 -5.19 2.45
C ILE A 196 -5.16 -4.16 2.94
N VAL A 197 -3.88 -4.52 2.92
CA VAL A 197 -2.78 -3.56 3.16
C VAL A 197 -2.10 -3.27 1.85
N ILE A 198 -2.01 -1.98 1.48
CA ILE A 198 -1.29 -1.58 0.28
C ILE A 198 0.17 -1.30 0.63
N PHE A 199 1.05 -2.04 -0.02
CA PHE A 199 2.49 -1.94 0.13
C PHE A 199 3.06 -1.11 -1.00
N ASP A 200 3.48 0.11 -0.69
CA ASP A 200 4.13 0.99 -1.64
C ASP A 200 5.61 1.17 -1.27
N THR A 201 6.50 0.45 -1.97
CA THR A 201 7.95 0.60 -1.83
C THR A 201 8.50 1.76 -2.64
N THR A 202 7.65 2.66 -3.16
CA THR A 202 8.12 3.84 -3.91
C THR A 202 8.80 4.89 -3.11
N TYR A 203 8.72 4.81 -1.78
CA TYR A 203 9.45 5.72 -0.95
C TYR A 203 10.94 5.51 -1.15
N ARG A 204 11.42 6.31 -2.10
CA ARG A 204 12.79 6.67 -2.33
C ARG A 204 13.40 6.87 -0.94
N ILE A 205 14.23 5.92 -0.54
CA ILE A 205 15.62 6.16 -0.18
C ILE A 205 15.75 7.57 0.40
N ASN A 206 15.64 7.69 1.73
CA ASN A 206 16.14 8.87 2.43
C ASN A 206 17.64 9.06 2.10
N ARG A 207 18.29 10.11 2.62
CA ARG A 207 19.72 10.34 2.32
C ARG A 207 20.64 9.12 2.58
N TYR A 208 20.16 8.15 3.37
CA TYR A 208 20.85 6.92 3.79
C TYR A 208 20.43 5.64 3.05
N ASN A 209 19.54 5.71 2.06
CA ASN A 209 19.09 4.52 1.30
C ASN A 209 18.26 3.51 2.09
N LEU A 210 17.67 3.94 3.21
CA LEU A 210 16.69 3.13 3.94
C LEU A 210 15.37 3.09 3.17
N ILE A 211 14.83 1.89 2.99
CA ILE A 211 13.51 1.65 2.39
C ILE A 211 12.49 1.75 3.51
N CYS A 212 11.53 2.68 3.37
CA CYS A 212 10.34 2.66 4.22
C CYS A 212 9.35 1.65 3.63
N GLY A 213 9.03 0.60 4.39
CA GLY A 213 8.04 -0.40 4.01
C GLY A 213 7.09 -0.68 5.17
N ALA A 214 5.79 -0.76 4.88
CA ALA A 214 4.80 -1.26 5.82
C ALA A 214 4.99 -2.77 6.03
N PHE A 215 4.95 -3.24 7.29
CA PHE A 215 5.18 -4.65 7.60
C PHE A 215 4.08 -5.55 7.00
N ILE A 216 4.50 -6.69 6.44
CA ILE A 216 3.62 -7.70 5.85
C ILE A 216 3.19 -8.65 6.98
N TYR A 217 1.90 -8.68 7.29
CA TYR A 217 1.34 -9.68 8.20
C TYR A 217 0.92 -10.94 7.41
N PRO A 218 0.87 -12.13 8.04
CA PRO A 218 0.66 -13.41 7.34
C PRO A 218 -0.63 -13.49 6.52
N ALA A 219 -1.67 -12.74 6.89
CA ALA A 219 -2.95 -12.69 6.18
C ALA A 219 -2.97 -11.70 5.00
N THR A 220 -1.96 -10.83 4.87
CA THR A 220 -1.90 -9.77 3.86
C THR A 220 -1.43 -10.32 2.52
N ARG A 221 -2.19 -10.03 1.45
CA ARG A 221 -1.80 -10.38 0.08
C ARG A 221 -0.92 -9.29 -0.54
N HIS A 222 0.34 -9.61 -0.81
CA HIS A 222 1.26 -8.68 -1.49
C HIS A 222 0.87 -8.49 -2.96
N ARG A 223 0.72 -7.23 -3.39
CA ARG A 223 0.40 -6.82 -4.76
C ARG A 223 1.45 -5.86 -5.32
N LEU A 224 1.67 -5.92 -6.64
CA LEU A 224 2.57 -5.02 -7.34
C LEU A 224 1.78 -3.84 -7.90
N CYS A 225 2.28 -2.63 -7.66
CA CYS A 225 1.70 -1.40 -8.18
C CYS A 225 1.80 -1.35 -9.71
N GLN A 226 0.65 -1.19 -10.36
CA GLN A 226 0.52 -1.19 -11.83
C GLN A 226 1.28 -0.06 -12.49
N TRP A 227 1.35 1.11 -11.85
CA TRP A 227 2.11 2.23 -12.36
C TRP A 227 3.60 1.89 -12.46
N HIS A 228 4.20 1.20 -11.48
CA HIS A 228 5.60 0.74 -11.62
C HIS A 228 5.76 -0.30 -12.70
N ILE A 229 4.78 -1.19 -12.86
CA ILE A 229 4.83 -2.17 -13.93
C ILE A 229 4.86 -1.42 -15.27
N GLN A 230 4.00 -0.40 -15.46
CA GLN A 230 4.02 0.46 -16.64
C GLN A 230 5.36 1.18 -16.81
N GLN A 231 5.88 1.83 -15.75
CA GLN A 231 7.16 2.53 -15.83
C GLN A 231 8.32 1.60 -16.16
N ASN A 232 8.34 0.41 -15.57
CA ASN A 232 9.36 -0.60 -15.83
C ASN A 232 9.21 -1.16 -17.25
N ALA A 233 7.97 -1.38 -17.70
CA ALA A 233 7.66 -1.88 -19.04
C ALA A 233 8.20 -0.95 -20.14
N ILE A 234 8.17 0.37 -19.94
CA ILE A 234 8.75 1.35 -20.89
C ILE A 234 10.20 1.02 -21.25
N SER A 235 11.00 0.56 -20.28
CA SER A 235 12.41 0.19 -20.51
C SER A 235 12.58 -1.13 -21.28
N HIS A 236 11.56 -1.99 -21.25
CA HIS A 236 11.53 -3.28 -21.91
C HIS A 236 10.85 -3.25 -23.28
N PHE A 237 10.08 -2.20 -23.58
CA PHE A 237 9.34 -2.06 -24.84
C PHE A 237 10.22 -1.83 -26.06
N ARG A 238 11.54 -1.63 -25.94
CA ARG A 238 12.49 -1.45 -27.08
C ARG A 238 11.86 -0.62 -28.22
N SER A 239 11.59 -1.24 -29.38
CA SER A 239 10.98 -0.63 -30.57
C SER A 239 9.47 -0.34 -30.45
N LEU A 240 8.76 -1.06 -29.58
CA LEU A 240 7.32 -0.92 -29.32
C LEU A 240 6.99 0.25 -28.38
N LYS A 241 8.00 0.96 -27.87
CA LYS A 241 7.81 2.08 -26.93
C LYS A 241 6.86 3.16 -27.47
N HIS A 242 6.83 3.39 -28.78
CA HIS A 242 6.00 4.41 -29.41
C HIS A 242 4.73 3.86 -30.06
N ASP A 243 4.52 2.53 -30.03
CA ASP A 243 3.31 1.90 -30.56
C ASP A 243 2.15 2.09 -29.56
N ARG A 244 1.22 2.97 -29.91
CA ARG A 244 0.04 3.27 -29.09
C ARG A 244 -0.91 2.07 -28.99
N THR A 245 -1.01 1.27 -30.04
CA THR A 245 -1.87 0.08 -30.08
C THR A 245 -1.35 -0.95 -29.10
N PHE A 246 -0.04 -1.21 -29.13
CA PHE A 246 0.61 -2.10 -28.17
C PHE A 246 0.43 -1.61 -26.73
N GLN A 247 0.66 -0.31 -26.46
CA GLN A 247 0.45 0.28 -25.13
C GLN A 247 -1.00 0.11 -24.65
N ASN A 248 -1.97 0.30 -25.54
CA ASN A 248 -3.39 0.15 -25.21
C ASN A 248 -3.74 -1.31 -24.87
N VAL A 249 -3.22 -2.28 -25.62
CA VAL A 249 -3.44 -3.71 -25.35
C VAL A 249 -2.75 -4.14 -24.05
N PHE A 250 -1.53 -3.66 -23.80
CA PHE A 250 -0.82 -3.92 -22.54
C PHE A 250 -1.56 -3.30 -21.35
N ASN A 251 -2.03 -2.05 -21.47
CA ASN A 251 -2.85 -1.41 -20.45
C ASN A 251 -4.17 -2.15 -20.23
N LYS A 252 -4.81 -2.64 -21.30
CA LYS A 252 -5.99 -3.51 -21.18
C LYS A 252 -5.67 -4.76 -20.35
N CYS A 253 -4.51 -5.39 -20.52
CA CYS A 253 -4.10 -6.53 -19.68
C CYS A 253 -3.85 -6.14 -18.22
N LEU A 254 -3.36 -4.93 -17.95
CA LEU A 254 -3.15 -4.43 -16.59
C LEU A 254 -4.48 -4.15 -15.89
N ASN A 255 -5.34 -3.33 -16.50
CA ASN A 255 -6.50 -2.74 -15.82
C ASN A 255 -7.85 -2.81 -16.57
N GLY A 256 -7.87 -3.32 -17.81
CA GLY A 256 -9.05 -3.29 -18.68
C GLY A 256 -9.70 -4.64 -18.99
N CYS A 257 -9.17 -5.74 -18.44
CA CYS A 257 -9.79 -7.07 -18.57
C CYS A 257 -10.71 -7.33 -17.37
N TYR A 258 -11.90 -7.87 -17.63
CA TYR A 258 -12.94 -8.09 -16.64
C TYR A 258 -12.96 -9.53 -16.09
N SER A 259 -12.34 -10.47 -16.80
CA SER A 259 -12.24 -11.88 -16.39
C SER A 259 -10.84 -12.45 -16.63
N GLU A 260 -10.47 -13.50 -15.89
CA GLU A 260 -9.24 -14.26 -16.14
C GLU A 260 -9.16 -14.73 -17.59
N THR A 261 -10.25 -15.25 -18.14
CA THR A 261 -10.32 -15.72 -19.53
C THR A 261 -10.06 -14.60 -20.53
N GLU A 262 -10.64 -13.42 -20.33
CA GLU A 262 -10.39 -12.25 -21.19
C GLU A 262 -8.92 -11.82 -21.10
N PHE A 263 -8.36 -11.81 -19.89
CA PHE A 263 -6.95 -11.52 -19.69
C PHE A 263 -6.06 -12.54 -20.42
N GLU A 264 -6.29 -13.83 -20.25
CA GLU A 264 -5.50 -14.88 -20.91
C GLU A 264 -5.56 -14.73 -22.43
N GLY A 265 -6.75 -14.54 -22.99
CA GLY A 265 -6.92 -14.33 -24.44
C GLY A 265 -6.22 -13.06 -24.93
N THR A 266 -6.38 -11.94 -24.22
CA THR A 266 -5.77 -10.65 -24.58
C THR A 266 -4.25 -10.72 -24.45
N TRP A 267 -3.73 -11.35 -23.40
CA TRP A 267 -2.29 -11.50 -23.16
C TRP A 267 -1.65 -12.40 -24.21
N LEU A 268 -2.21 -13.59 -24.47
CA LEU A 268 -1.68 -14.52 -25.48
C LEU A 268 -1.69 -13.89 -26.88
N LYS A 269 -2.77 -13.19 -27.23
CA LYS A 269 -2.86 -12.46 -28.50
C LYS A 269 -1.78 -11.38 -28.59
N MET A 270 -1.61 -10.58 -27.53
CA MET A 270 -0.55 -9.56 -27.47
C MET A 270 0.85 -10.16 -27.63
N ILE A 271 1.14 -11.29 -26.96
CA ILE A 271 2.44 -11.95 -27.07
C ILE A 271 2.70 -12.39 -28.51
N LYS A 272 1.70 -12.99 -29.17
CA LYS A 272 1.80 -13.50 -30.53
C LYS A 272 1.90 -12.38 -31.58
N ASP A 273 1.01 -11.39 -31.52
CA ASP A 273 0.92 -10.31 -32.52
C ASP A 273 2.20 -9.46 -32.55
N TYR A 274 2.92 -9.40 -31.42
CA TYR A 274 4.15 -8.62 -31.27
C TYR A 274 5.44 -9.46 -31.15
N GLY A 275 5.36 -10.79 -31.32
CA GLY A 275 6.52 -11.69 -31.28
C GLY A 275 7.30 -11.65 -29.96
N LEU A 276 6.59 -11.61 -28.83
CA LEU A 276 7.18 -11.43 -27.50
C LEU A 276 7.47 -12.76 -26.78
N ASP A 277 7.26 -13.89 -27.44
CA ASP A 277 7.41 -15.23 -26.89
C ASP A 277 8.80 -15.46 -26.28
N ASP A 278 9.86 -14.92 -26.86
CA ASP A 278 11.23 -15.11 -26.34
C ASP A 278 11.63 -14.10 -25.27
N SER A 279 10.75 -13.13 -24.94
CA SER A 279 11.06 -12.14 -23.93
C SER A 279 11.00 -12.72 -22.52
N ALA A 280 12.18 -12.90 -21.94
CA ALA A 280 12.32 -13.31 -20.54
C ALA A 280 11.60 -12.37 -19.56
N TRP A 281 11.43 -11.08 -19.90
CA TRP A 281 10.72 -10.14 -19.05
C TRP A 281 9.20 -10.37 -19.07
N PHE A 282 8.58 -10.52 -20.26
CA PHE A 282 7.13 -10.79 -20.34
C PHE A 282 6.77 -12.15 -19.73
N LYS A 283 7.61 -13.18 -19.93
CA LYS A 283 7.48 -14.49 -19.25
C LYS A 283 7.48 -14.34 -17.72
N ARG A 284 8.45 -13.60 -17.17
CA ARG A 284 8.52 -13.34 -15.72
C ARG A 284 7.32 -12.56 -15.22
N LEU A 285 6.88 -11.54 -15.96
CA LEU A 285 5.74 -10.72 -15.58
C LEU A 285 4.44 -11.57 -15.56
N TYR A 286 4.23 -12.41 -16.57
CA TYR A 286 3.10 -13.33 -16.62
C TYR A 286 3.09 -14.33 -15.47
N ASN A 287 4.24 -14.90 -15.09
CA ASN A 287 4.33 -15.86 -13.97
C ASN A 287 3.88 -15.27 -12.63
N ILE A 288 3.87 -13.94 -12.49
CA ILE A 288 3.41 -13.24 -11.30
C ILE A 288 2.09 -12.49 -11.53
N LYS A 289 1.32 -12.82 -12.57
CA LYS A 289 0.03 -12.19 -12.95
C LYS A 289 -0.96 -12.03 -11.81
N THR A 290 -1.00 -13.00 -10.89
CA THR A 290 -1.85 -12.95 -9.68
C THR A 290 -1.47 -11.84 -8.70
N LYS A 291 -0.31 -11.20 -8.86
CA LYS A 291 0.13 -10.07 -8.04
C LYS A 291 -0.23 -8.70 -8.62
N TRP A 292 -0.64 -8.60 -9.89
CA TRP A 292 -0.81 -7.30 -10.57
C TRP A 292 -1.99 -7.17 -11.54
N CYS A 293 -2.49 -8.26 -12.11
CA CYS A 293 -3.55 -8.20 -13.11
C CYS A 293 -4.91 -7.93 -12.43
N THR A 294 -5.66 -6.93 -12.91
CA THR A 294 -6.98 -6.59 -12.34
C THR A 294 -8.06 -7.62 -12.60
N ALA A 295 -8.01 -8.28 -13.76
CA ALA A 295 -8.93 -9.36 -14.12
C ALA A 295 -8.82 -10.54 -13.14
N LEU A 296 -7.62 -10.71 -12.56
CA LEU A 296 -7.37 -11.65 -11.48
C LEU A 296 -7.63 -11.01 -10.10
N ASN A 297 -7.51 -9.66 -10.00
CA ASN A 297 -7.51 -8.90 -8.75
C ASN A 297 -7.74 -7.36 -8.90
N ASN A 298 -8.94 -6.84 -8.69
CA ASN A 298 -9.27 -5.42 -8.95
C ASN A 298 -8.72 -4.40 -7.92
N TYR A 299 -7.53 -3.80 -8.05
CA TYR A 299 -7.14 -2.64 -7.21
C TYR A 299 -6.31 -1.59 -7.95
N GLU A 300 -6.50 -0.32 -7.55
CA GLU A 300 -5.84 0.87 -8.10
C GLU A 300 -4.51 1.18 -7.40
N SER A 301 -3.58 1.79 -8.13
CA SER A 301 -2.23 2.14 -7.68
C SER A 301 -2.23 3.37 -6.76
N THR A 302 -1.75 3.22 -5.53
CA THR A 302 -1.74 4.21 -4.43
C THR A 302 -0.81 5.41 -4.66
N ASN A 303 0.10 5.35 -5.63
CA ASN A 303 1.07 6.42 -5.88
C ASN A 303 0.44 7.79 -6.16
N HIS A 304 -0.75 7.85 -6.75
CA HIS A 304 -1.43 9.13 -7.00
C HIS A 304 -2.07 9.72 -5.74
N ALA A 305 -2.48 8.86 -4.80
CA ALA A 305 -3.20 9.26 -3.59
C ALA A 305 -2.28 9.77 -2.46
N MET A 306 -1.04 9.28 -2.40
CA MET A 306 -0.21 9.47 -1.20
C MET A 306 0.44 10.87 -1.11
N GLY A 307 0.70 11.55 -2.23
CA GLY A 307 1.17 12.95 -2.25
C GLY A 307 2.34 13.28 -1.32
N PHE A 308 3.18 12.29 -1.01
CA PHE A 308 4.17 12.35 0.06
C PHE A 308 5.47 12.91 -0.49
N GLN A 309 5.92 14.03 0.07
CA GLN A 309 6.92 14.92 -0.54
C GLN A 309 8.35 14.66 -0.03
N ALA A 310 8.70 13.42 0.31
CA ALA A 310 10.07 13.09 0.69
C ALA A 310 10.99 12.97 -0.54
N SER A 311 12.23 13.45 -0.40
CA SER A 311 13.23 13.41 -1.46
C SER A 311 14.48 12.63 -1.04
N LYS A 312 15.42 12.41 -1.96
CA LYS A 312 16.67 11.70 -1.68
C LYS A 312 17.60 12.45 -0.72
N THR A 313 17.33 13.71 -0.43
CA THR A 313 18.11 14.53 0.51
C THR A 313 17.49 14.56 1.91
N THR A 314 16.27 14.03 2.07
CA THR A 314 15.53 14.07 3.33
C THR A 314 16.25 13.28 4.41
N SER A 315 16.45 13.89 5.59
CA SER A 315 17.04 13.25 6.77
C SER A 315 16.06 12.26 7.42
N LEU A 316 16.50 11.50 8.43
CA LEU A 316 15.60 10.60 9.15
C LEU A 316 14.56 11.38 9.97
N THR A 317 15.00 12.44 10.64
CA THR A 317 14.11 13.31 11.42
C THR A 317 13.11 14.05 10.52
N GLU A 318 13.59 14.64 9.42
CA GLU A 318 12.73 15.34 8.45
C GLU A 318 11.72 14.38 7.80
N PHE A 319 12.14 13.13 7.53
CA PHE A 319 11.24 12.10 7.02
C PHE A 319 10.09 11.83 8.01
N PHE A 320 10.39 11.74 9.31
CA PHE A 320 9.37 11.53 10.33
C PHE A 320 8.41 12.72 10.41
N ASP A 321 8.90 13.95 10.34
CA ASP A 321 8.05 15.16 10.32
C ASP A 321 7.12 15.21 9.09
N ILE A 322 7.63 14.85 7.90
CA ILE A 322 6.83 14.74 6.67
C ILE A 322 5.77 13.65 6.82
N PHE A 323 6.15 12.50 7.37
CA PHE A 323 5.25 11.38 7.62
C PHE A 323 4.11 11.81 8.54
N GLU A 324 4.45 12.43 9.68
CA GLU A 324 3.47 12.92 10.64
C GLU A 324 2.53 13.96 10.05
N THR A 325 3.07 14.94 9.33
CA THR A 325 2.27 15.98 8.68
C THR A 325 1.30 15.36 7.68
N THR A 326 1.75 14.33 6.95
CA THR A 326 0.93 13.59 6.00
C THR A 326 -0.18 12.80 6.69
N VAL A 327 0.15 12.06 7.75
CA VAL A 327 -0.82 11.29 8.53
C VAL A 327 -1.86 12.20 9.17
N LYS A 328 -1.45 13.33 9.77
CA LYS A 328 -2.36 14.34 10.34
C LYS A 328 -3.31 14.87 9.28
N ARG A 329 -2.82 15.19 8.08
CA ARG A 329 -3.65 15.63 6.96
C ARG A 329 -4.65 14.56 6.53
N TRP A 330 -4.23 13.30 6.41
CA TRP A 330 -5.12 12.20 6.03
C TRP A 330 -6.22 11.98 7.07
N ARG A 331 -5.88 11.99 8.36
CA ARG A 331 -6.86 11.86 9.45
C ARG A 331 -7.85 13.02 9.48
N GLY A 332 -7.40 14.26 9.27
CA GLY A 332 -8.31 15.41 9.20
C GLY A 332 -9.27 15.32 8.00
N GLU A 333 -8.79 14.83 6.86
CA GLU A 333 -9.63 14.58 5.68
C GLU A 333 -10.61 13.41 5.90
N GLU A 334 -10.17 12.36 6.56
CA GLU A 334 -11.02 11.24 6.98
C GLU A 334 -12.13 11.68 7.93
N GLU A 335 -11.80 12.43 8.99
CA GLU A 335 -12.77 12.98 9.95
C GLU A 335 -13.83 13.84 9.23
N ARG A 336 -13.39 14.70 8.30
CA ARG A 336 -14.29 15.52 7.48
C ARG A 336 -15.20 14.66 6.61
N LYS A 337 -14.69 13.58 6.02
CA LYS A 337 -15.47 12.64 5.21
C LYS A 337 -16.46 11.85 6.07
N GLU A 338 -16.06 11.39 7.25
CA GLU A 338 -16.91 10.69 8.20
C GLU A 338 -18.06 11.59 8.67
N PHE A 339 -17.75 12.83 9.07
CA PHE A 339 -18.74 13.84 9.42
C PHE A 339 -19.79 14.05 8.32
N ASN A 340 -19.36 14.17 7.06
CA ASN A 340 -20.27 14.30 5.93
C ASN A 340 -21.12 13.04 5.71
N CYS A 341 -20.55 11.84 5.88
CA CYS A 341 -21.29 10.58 5.74
C CYS A 341 -22.40 10.42 6.78
N ILE A 342 -22.19 10.95 7.99
CA ILE A 342 -23.19 10.93 9.07
C ILE A 342 -24.32 11.94 8.80
N ARG A 343 -23.99 13.11 8.25
CA ARG A 343 -24.96 14.21 8.08
C ARG A 343 -25.69 14.21 6.74
N SER A 344 -25.29 13.36 5.81
CA SER A 344 -25.82 13.38 4.45
C SER A 344 -26.16 11.98 3.96
N THR A 345 -27.30 11.89 3.28
CA THR A 345 -27.69 10.71 2.52
C THR A 345 -27.41 10.99 1.05
N PRO A 346 -26.66 10.13 0.35
CA PRO A 346 -26.34 10.37 -1.05
C PRO A 346 -27.60 10.24 -1.89
N THR A 347 -27.78 11.16 -2.84
CA THR A 347 -28.87 11.12 -3.82
C THR A 347 -28.53 10.17 -4.95
N SER A 348 -29.52 9.39 -5.42
CA SER A 348 -29.40 8.43 -6.52
C SER A 348 -30.15 8.91 -7.75
N VAL A 349 -29.66 8.58 -8.95
CA VAL A 349 -30.43 8.73 -10.20
C VAL A 349 -31.60 7.71 -10.27
N TYR A 350 -31.51 6.64 -9.48
CA TYR A 350 -32.52 5.60 -9.33
C TYR A 350 -33.13 5.61 -7.92
N PRO A 351 -33.90 6.65 -7.54
CA PRO A 351 -34.34 6.84 -6.15
C PRO A 351 -35.37 5.79 -5.68
N LEU A 352 -36.02 5.08 -6.60
CA LEU A 352 -37.05 4.07 -6.29
C LEU A 352 -36.50 2.63 -6.17
N VAL A 353 -35.19 2.45 -6.31
CA VAL A 353 -34.57 1.12 -6.17
C VAL A 353 -34.20 0.90 -4.71
N ASP A 354 -34.92 0.01 -4.05
CA ASP A 354 -34.73 -0.31 -2.62
C ASP A 354 -33.29 -0.72 -2.30
N LEU A 355 -32.65 -1.52 -3.16
CA LEU A 355 -31.26 -1.93 -2.97
C LEU A 355 -30.29 -0.73 -2.91
N LEU A 356 -30.53 0.31 -3.72
CA LEU A 356 -29.74 1.55 -3.69
C LEU A 356 -30.11 2.42 -2.48
N GLN A 357 -31.38 2.43 -2.07
CA GLN A 357 -31.75 3.10 -0.82
C GLN A 357 -31.05 2.46 0.37
N HIS A 358 -31.04 1.13 0.48
CA HIS A 358 -30.32 0.44 1.55
C HIS A 358 -28.81 0.71 1.47
N ALA A 359 -28.21 0.62 0.28
CA ALA A 359 -26.80 0.95 0.06
C ALA A 359 -26.44 2.38 0.55
N SER A 360 -27.33 3.35 0.32
CA SER A 360 -27.15 4.75 0.74
C SER A 360 -27.11 4.94 2.26
N GLN A 361 -27.71 4.00 3.00
CA GLN A 361 -27.78 4.01 4.46
C GLN A 361 -26.57 3.32 5.07
N VAL A 362 -26.08 2.23 4.47
CA VAL A 362 -25.01 1.40 5.05
C VAL A 362 -23.60 1.78 4.61
N TYR A 363 -23.40 2.23 3.36
CA TYR A 363 -22.08 2.55 2.82
C TYR A 363 -21.70 4.02 2.97
N THR A 364 -20.41 4.31 3.11
CA THR A 364 -19.90 5.70 3.03
C THR A 364 -20.33 6.38 1.72
N LEU A 365 -20.36 7.71 1.70
CA LEU A 365 -20.77 8.47 0.50
C LEU A 365 -19.96 8.07 -0.74
N GLU A 366 -18.66 7.80 -0.57
CA GLU A 366 -17.76 7.40 -1.65
C GLU A 366 -18.06 5.97 -2.13
N LEU A 367 -18.23 5.02 -1.20
CA LEU A 367 -18.55 3.63 -1.53
C LEU A 367 -19.93 3.48 -2.13
N PHE A 368 -20.90 4.29 -1.70
CA PHE A 368 -22.21 4.36 -2.34
C PHE A 368 -22.09 4.70 -3.82
N ARG A 369 -21.24 5.67 -4.21
CA ARG A 369 -21.03 6.02 -5.63
C ARG A 369 -20.41 4.86 -6.42
N VAL A 370 -19.52 4.09 -5.79
CA VAL A 370 -18.96 2.90 -6.44
C VAL A 370 -20.05 1.84 -6.61
N PHE A 371 -20.88 1.59 -5.60
CA PHE A 371 -22.00 0.66 -5.67
C PHE A 371 -23.06 1.11 -6.70
N GLU A 372 -23.37 2.41 -6.77
CA GLU A 372 -24.29 2.99 -7.76
C GLU A 372 -23.76 2.79 -9.20
N LYS A 373 -22.44 2.92 -9.40
CA LYS A 373 -21.80 2.62 -10.68
C LYS A 373 -21.91 1.13 -11.03
N GLU A 374 -21.69 0.22 -10.07
CA GLU A 374 -21.86 -1.22 -10.28
C GLU A 374 -23.31 -1.58 -10.59
N PHE A 375 -24.27 -0.91 -9.95
CA PHE A 375 -25.69 -1.04 -10.26
C PHE A 375 -26.01 -0.58 -11.68
N ALA A 376 -25.49 0.58 -12.10
CA ALA A 376 -25.65 1.06 -13.47
C ALA A 376 -25.02 0.12 -14.51
N LEU A 377 -23.93 -0.58 -14.17
CA LEU A 377 -23.38 -1.64 -15.02
C LEU A 377 -24.32 -2.85 -15.05
N ALA A 378 -24.90 -3.23 -13.90
CA ALA A 378 -25.83 -4.35 -13.80
C ALA A 378 -27.06 -4.18 -14.71
N THR A 379 -27.60 -2.97 -14.84
CA THR A 379 -28.75 -2.70 -15.72
C THR A 379 -28.45 -2.94 -17.19
N GLY A 380 -27.18 -2.83 -17.60
CA GLY A 380 -26.72 -3.13 -18.96
C GLY A 380 -26.42 -4.61 -19.23
N THR A 381 -26.46 -5.48 -18.22
CA THR A 381 -26.17 -6.92 -18.38
C THR A 381 -27.38 -7.73 -18.82
N ARG A 382 -27.15 -8.83 -19.52
CA ARG A 382 -28.15 -9.86 -19.84
C ARG A 382 -28.08 -10.94 -18.78
N ALA A 383 -29.23 -11.45 -18.36
CA ALA A 383 -29.33 -12.56 -17.42
C ALA A 383 -30.26 -13.64 -18.01
N ALA A 384 -29.83 -14.88 -17.95
CA ALA A 384 -30.63 -16.05 -18.34
C ALA A 384 -30.58 -17.09 -17.22
N ILE A 385 -31.75 -17.57 -16.81
CA ILE A 385 -31.84 -18.69 -15.86
C ILE A 385 -31.40 -19.98 -16.53
N LEU A 386 -30.63 -20.80 -15.82
CA LEU A 386 -30.21 -22.12 -16.24
C LEU A 386 -30.99 -23.19 -15.46
N PRO A 387 -31.21 -24.38 -16.05
CA PRO A 387 -31.78 -25.50 -15.32
C PRO A 387 -30.90 -25.83 -14.10
N SER A 388 -31.55 -26.03 -12.95
CA SER A 388 -30.93 -26.45 -11.70
C SER A 388 -31.78 -27.58 -11.11
N GLU A 389 -31.12 -28.60 -10.56
CA GLU A 389 -31.80 -29.74 -9.91
C GLU A 389 -32.13 -29.44 -8.42
N ASP A 390 -31.57 -28.35 -7.88
CA ASP A 390 -31.64 -27.98 -6.47
C ASP A 390 -32.56 -26.76 -6.21
N SER A 391 -32.87 -26.47 -4.94
CA SER A 391 -33.55 -25.25 -4.49
C SER A 391 -32.77 -23.94 -4.76
N VAL A 392 -31.57 -24.05 -5.32
CA VAL A 392 -30.68 -22.93 -5.66
C VAL A 392 -30.88 -22.53 -7.12
N LEU A 393 -31.11 -21.25 -7.37
CA LEU A 393 -31.26 -20.70 -8.72
C LEU A 393 -29.90 -20.40 -9.33
N VAL A 394 -29.70 -20.79 -10.59
CA VAL A 394 -28.45 -20.52 -11.33
C VAL A 394 -28.73 -19.60 -12.50
N TYR A 395 -28.07 -18.45 -12.53
CA TYR A 395 -28.13 -17.49 -13.63
C TYR A 395 -26.81 -17.44 -14.38
N ARG A 396 -26.89 -17.37 -15.71
CA ARG A 396 -25.80 -16.88 -16.56
C ARG A 396 -26.00 -15.39 -16.77
N VAL A 397 -25.02 -14.58 -16.39
CA VAL A 397 -25.03 -13.13 -16.57
C VAL A 397 -23.86 -12.71 -17.47
N ASP A 398 -24.15 -11.98 -18.55
CA ASP A 398 -23.15 -11.53 -19.54
C ASP A 398 -23.32 -10.05 -19.90
N SER A 399 -22.21 -9.43 -20.32
CA SER A 399 -22.21 -8.05 -20.80
C SER A 399 -22.31 -8.03 -22.33
N PRO A 400 -23.29 -7.33 -22.92
CA PRO A 400 -23.46 -7.26 -24.37
C PRO A 400 -22.20 -6.77 -25.08
N GLY A 401 -21.74 -7.52 -26.10
CA GLY A 401 -20.59 -7.14 -26.91
C GLY A 401 -19.20 -7.39 -26.29
N ALA A 402 -19.14 -8.04 -25.12
CA ALA A 402 -17.89 -8.43 -24.47
C ALA A 402 -17.74 -9.96 -24.44
N GLU A 403 -16.94 -10.51 -25.36
CA GLU A 403 -16.58 -11.94 -25.36
C GLU A 403 -15.86 -12.31 -24.04
N GLY A 404 -16.27 -13.40 -23.41
CA GLY A 404 -15.68 -13.86 -22.14
C GLY A 404 -16.16 -13.14 -20.87
N SER A 405 -17.19 -12.29 -20.98
CA SER A 405 -17.83 -11.60 -19.83
C SER A 405 -18.91 -12.43 -19.11
N SER A 406 -19.16 -13.66 -19.57
CA SER A 406 -20.21 -14.52 -19.04
C SER A 406 -19.80 -15.12 -17.69
N HIS A 407 -20.58 -14.85 -16.65
CA HIS A 407 -20.40 -15.39 -15.32
C HIS A 407 -21.65 -16.10 -14.82
N HIS A 408 -21.45 -17.19 -14.09
CA HIS A 408 -22.53 -17.85 -13.35
C HIS A 408 -22.72 -17.18 -11.99
N VAL A 409 -23.98 -16.97 -11.63
CA VAL A 409 -24.43 -16.49 -10.32
C VAL A 409 -25.37 -17.52 -9.73
N THR A 410 -25.04 -18.04 -8.56
CA THR A 410 -25.89 -18.96 -7.79
C THR A 410 -26.59 -18.17 -6.70
N PHE A 411 -27.91 -18.34 -6.58
CA PHE A 411 -28.72 -17.64 -5.59
C PHE A 411 -29.62 -18.61 -4.84
N ASP A 412 -29.35 -18.75 -3.55
CA ASP A 412 -30.20 -19.41 -2.57
C ASP A 412 -31.10 -18.33 -1.95
N CYS A 413 -32.36 -18.33 -2.36
CA CYS A 413 -33.35 -17.35 -1.90
C CYS A 413 -33.76 -17.56 -0.44
N ASP A 414 -33.68 -18.79 0.08
CA ASP A 414 -34.13 -19.12 1.44
C ASP A 414 -33.14 -18.59 2.46
N ASN A 415 -31.83 -18.70 2.17
CA ASN A 415 -30.76 -18.24 3.05
C ASN A 415 -30.21 -16.85 2.66
N ASN A 416 -30.71 -16.24 1.59
CA ASN A 416 -30.17 -15.01 0.98
C ASN A 416 -28.66 -15.10 0.68
N LEU A 417 -28.20 -16.29 0.26
CA LEU A 417 -26.81 -16.53 -0.12
C LEU A 417 -26.67 -16.41 -1.64
N ILE A 418 -25.76 -15.56 -2.07
CA ILE A 418 -25.50 -15.30 -3.48
C ILE A 418 -24.00 -15.33 -3.78
N GLU A 419 -23.62 -16.10 -4.79
CA GLU A 419 -22.23 -16.20 -5.20
C GLU A 419 -22.09 -15.97 -6.69
N CYS A 420 -20.95 -15.43 -7.10
CA CYS A 420 -20.62 -15.23 -8.50
C CYS A 420 -19.24 -15.75 -8.80
N THR A 421 -19.14 -16.46 -9.92
CA THR A 421 -17.87 -16.97 -10.47
C THR A 421 -16.85 -15.88 -10.79
N CYS A 422 -17.24 -14.61 -10.89
CA CYS A 422 -16.30 -13.50 -11.07
C CYS A 422 -15.48 -13.18 -9.81
N ARG A 423 -15.87 -13.73 -8.65
CA ARG A 423 -15.19 -13.62 -7.34
C ARG A 423 -14.91 -12.19 -6.84
N LYS A 424 -15.58 -11.18 -7.40
CA LYS A 424 -15.33 -9.78 -7.05
C LYS A 424 -15.61 -9.51 -5.58
N PHE A 425 -16.67 -10.08 -5.01
CA PHE A 425 -16.96 -9.91 -3.58
C PHE A 425 -15.88 -10.53 -2.69
N GLN A 426 -15.41 -11.73 -3.02
CA GLN A 426 -14.36 -12.43 -2.26
C GLN A 426 -13.02 -11.69 -2.34
N VAL A 427 -12.77 -10.99 -3.44
CA VAL A 427 -11.54 -10.23 -3.63
C VAL A 427 -11.63 -8.82 -3.06
N MET A 428 -12.76 -8.13 -3.25
CA MET A 428 -12.95 -6.70 -2.96
C MET A 428 -13.74 -6.41 -1.69
N GLY A 429 -14.63 -7.33 -1.33
CA GLY A 429 -15.66 -7.10 -0.34
C GLY A 429 -16.85 -6.26 -0.83
N MET A 430 -17.03 -6.14 -2.14
CA MET A 430 -18.17 -5.45 -2.74
C MET A 430 -18.85 -6.31 -3.81
N LEU A 431 -20.17 -6.24 -3.87
CA LEU A 431 -20.97 -6.97 -4.85
C LEU A 431 -20.64 -6.52 -6.27
N CYS A 432 -20.49 -7.48 -7.19
CA CYS A 432 -20.35 -7.18 -8.62
C CYS A 432 -21.69 -6.85 -9.26
N SER A 433 -21.62 -6.19 -10.42
CA SER A 433 -22.76 -6.02 -11.33
C SER A 433 -23.54 -7.31 -11.58
N HIS A 434 -22.90 -8.48 -11.66
CA HIS A 434 -23.59 -9.76 -11.87
C HIS A 434 -24.48 -10.16 -10.68
N ILE A 435 -23.97 -10.05 -9.44
CA ILE A 435 -24.75 -10.33 -8.23
C ILE A 435 -25.87 -9.31 -8.11
N ILE A 436 -25.56 -8.02 -8.29
CA ILE A 436 -26.53 -6.93 -8.23
C ILE A 436 -27.65 -7.15 -9.25
N ARG A 437 -27.33 -7.64 -10.47
CA ARG A 437 -28.32 -7.98 -11.49
C ARG A 437 -29.32 -9.01 -11.00
N VAL A 438 -28.85 -10.10 -10.39
CA VAL A 438 -29.73 -11.17 -9.88
C VAL A 438 -30.54 -10.70 -8.68
N LEU A 439 -29.93 -9.99 -7.73
CA LEU A 439 -30.67 -9.38 -6.60
C LEU A 439 -31.78 -8.44 -7.09
N HIS A 440 -31.50 -7.66 -8.13
CA HIS A 440 -32.47 -6.75 -8.72
C HIS A 440 -33.61 -7.48 -9.46
N ILE A 441 -33.31 -8.57 -10.19
CA ILE A 441 -34.34 -9.42 -10.83
C ILE A 441 -35.29 -10.01 -9.79
N HIS A 442 -34.76 -10.41 -8.64
CA HIS A 442 -35.52 -10.96 -7.53
C HIS A 442 -36.14 -9.89 -6.62
N SER A 443 -36.01 -8.61 -6.96
CA SER A 443 -36.53 -7.49 -6.17
C SER A 443 -36.11 -7.55 -4.70
N VAL A 444 -34.88 -7.98 -4.43
CA VAL A 444 -34.34 -8.03 -3.06
C VAL A 444 -34.20 -6.59 -2.54
N PRO A 445 -34.90 -6.22 -1.46
CA PRO A 445 -34.98 -4.83 -1.02
C PRO A 445 -33.70 -4.36 -0.34
N GLU A 446 -32.95 -5.28 0.27
CA GLU A 446 -31.80 -4.97 1.09
C GLU A 446 -30.59 -5.84 0.71
N ILE A 447 -29.40 -5.24 0.61
CA ILE A 447 -28.14 -5.99 0.55
C ILE A 447 -28.08 -6.93 1.75
N PRO A 448 -27.92 -8.26 1.56
CA PRO A 448 -27.91 -9.18 2.69
C PRO A 448 -26.73 -8.87 3.62
N PRO A 449 -26.91 -8.92 4.96
CA PRO A 449 -25.90 -8.49 5.93
C PRO A 449 -24.53 -9.14 5.76
N THR A 450 -24.50 -10.41 5.33
CA THR A 450 -23.28 -11.18 5.06
C THR A 450 -22.39 -10.55 3.98
N TYR A 451 -22.96 -9.69 3.13
CA TYR A 451 -22.26 -8.99 2.05
C TYR A 451 -21.95 -7.52 2.39
N ILE A 452 -22.18 -7.08 3.62
CA ILE A 452 -21.82 -5.76 4.12
C ILE A 452 -20.62 -5.91 5.06
N LEU A 453 -19.43 -5.64 4.54
CA LEU A 453 -18.22 -5.73 5.36
C LEU A 453 -18.05 -4.48 6.23
N ARG A 454 -17.67 -4.69 7.50
CA ARG A 454 -17.51 -3.61 8.49
C ARG A 454 -16.64 -2.46 7.99
N ARG A 455 -15.53 -2.75 7.31
CA ARG A 455 -14.61 -1.74 6.75
C ARG A 455 -15.24 -0.82 5.69
N TRP A 456 -16.31 -1.26 5.06
CA TRP A 456 -17.02 -0.51 4.02
C TRP A 456 -18.26 0.21 4.56
N SER A 457 -18.61 -0.03 5.82
CA SER A 457 -19.77 0.60 6.45
C SER A 457 -19.47 2.05 6.88
N LYS A 458 -20.52 2.88 6.93
CA LYS A 458 -20.47 4.24 7.53
C LYS A 458 -20.03 4.26 9.00
N PHE A 459 -20.02 3.10 9.67
CA PHE A 459 -19.82 2.98 11.11
C PHE A 459 -18.51 2.26 11.45
N SER A 460 -17.59 2.09 10.50
CA SER A 460 -16.38 1.29 10.66
C SER A 460 -15.54 1.69 11.87
N LYS A 461 -15.43 3.00 12.16
CA LYS A 461 -14.64 3.57 13.26
C LYS A 461 -15.43 3.99 14.49
N ALA A 462 -16.76 3.83 14.50
CA ALA A 462 -17.59 4.27 15.62
C ALA A 462 -17.12 3.71 16.98
N ASP A 463 -16.77 2.42 17.01
CA ASP A 463 -16.25 1.76 18.22
C ASP A 463 -14.83 2.18 18.57
N VAL A 464 -14.00 2.53 17.57
CA VAL A 464 -12.63 3.00 17.78
C VAL A 464 -12.66 4.36 18.47
N TRP A 465 -13.50 5.27 18.01
CA TRP A 465 -13.70 6.58 18.64
C TRP A 465 -14.20 6.43 20.09
N ASN A 466 -15.09 5.48 20.36
CA ASN A 466 -15.56 5.21 21.73
C ASN A 466 -14.44 4.70 22.66
N ARG A 467 -13.45 3.97 22.13
CA ARG A 467 -12.33 3.39 22.91
C ARG A 467 -11.17 4.35 23.10
N LEU A 468 -10.85 5.18 22.10
CA LEU A 468 -9.68 6.06 22.11
C LEU A 468 -9.91 7.43 22.77
N LEU A 469 -11.14 7.76 23.18
CA LEU A 469 -11.39 8.97 23.96
C LEU A 469 -10.65 8.91 25.31
N PRO A 470 -9.76 9.87 25.62
CA PRO A 470 -9.01 9.87 26.88
C PRO A 470 -9.95 9.94 28.09
N ASN A 471 -9.62 9.21 29.16
CA ASN A 471 -10.38 9.20 30.42
C ASN A 471 -10.55 10.61 31.03
N ASP A 472 -9.65 11.55 30.75
CA ASP A 472 -9.70 12.92 31.28
C ASP A 472 -10.73 13.81 30.55
N MET A 473 -11.12 13.46 29.32
CA MET A 473 -12.22 14.10 28.59
C MET A 473 -13.63 13.65 29.07
N ARG A 474 -13.71 12.65 29.96
CA ARG A 474 -14.96 12.26 30.65
C ARG A 474 -15.31 13.15 31.85
N ARG A 475 -14.49 14.16 32.19
CA ARG A 475 -14.64 14.95 33.44
C ARG A 475 -14.88 16.45 33.23
N SER A 476 -15.29 16.88 32.04
CA SER A 476 -15.72 18.27 31.85
C SER A 476 -17.24 18.32 31.65
N ALA A 477 -17.96 18.83 32.66
CA ALA A 477 -19.41 18.93 32.68
C ALA A 477 -20.02 19.69 31.48
N ALA A 478 -19.25 20.59 30.84
CA ALA A 478 -19.66 21.29 29.63
C ALA A 478 -19.59 20.40 28.37
N ASN A 479 -18.62 19.46 28.32
CA ASN A 479 -18.48 18.51 27.22
C ASN A 479 -19.36 17.27 27.41
N ASP A 480 -19.72 16.88 28.64
CA ASP A 480 -20.68 15.79 28.87
C ASP A 480 -22.04 16.12 28.27
N ALA A 481 -22.52 17.35 28.43
CA ALA A 481 -23.76 17.80 27.81
C ALA A 481 -23.68 17.86 26.28
N ILE A 482 -22.50 18.16 25.69
CA ILE A 482 -22.31 18.23 24.24
C ILE A 482 -22.16 16.83 23.63
N ASN A 483 -21.38 15.95 24.26
CA ASN A 483 -21.12 14.60 23.81
C ASN A 483 -22.34 13.70 24.01
N TRP A 484 -23.02 13.81 25.16
CA TRP A 484 -24.31 13.17 25.37
C TRP A 484 -25.34 13.66 24.36
N ARG A 485 -25.41 14.98 24.08
CA ARG A 485 -26.30 15.53 23.05
C ARG A 485 -25.99 15.00 21.65
N ARG A 486 -24.71 14.91 21.26
CA ARG A 486 -24.29 14.36 19.96
C ARG A 486 -24.64 12.87 19.83
N SER A 487 -24.38 12.08 20.87
CA SER A 487 -24.74 10.65 20.92
C SER A 487 -26.25 10.46 20.87
N MET A 488 -27.00 11.21 21.69
CA MET A 488 -28.45 11.11 21.77
C MET A 488 -29.15 11.60 20.50
N LEU A 489 -28.69 12.68 19.88
CA LEU A 489 -29.18 13.14 18.57
C LEU A 489 -28.96 12.08 17.49
N THR A 490 -27.84 11.36 17.54
CA THR A 490 -27.56 10.27 16.59
C THR A 490 -28.50 9.10 16.81
N ASN A 491 -28.70 8.68 18.07
CA ASN A 491 -29.62 7.61 18.43
C ASN A 491 -31.07 7.93 18.08
N LEU A 492 -31.51 9.16 18.37
CA LEU A 492 -32.85 9.63 18.04
C LEU A 492 -33.04 9.74 16.52
N ASN A 493 -32.06 10.25 15.77
CA ASN A 493 -32.15 10.30 14.30
C ASN A 493 -32.26 8.89 13.70
N ASN A 494 -31.49 7.92 14.21
CA ASN A 494 -31.60 6.53 13.78
C ASN A 494 -33.00 5.95 14.08
N LEU A 495 -33.56 6.25 15.25
CA LEU A 495 -34.89 5.77 15.65
C LEU A 495 -36.00 6.42 14.80
N VAL A 496 -35.94 7.73 14.60
CA VAL A 496 -36.87 8.48 13.75
C VAL A 496 -36.81 7.98 12.31
N THR A 497 -35.60 7.75 11.78
CA THR A 497 -35.41 7.22 10.42
C THR A 497 -36.02 5.82 10.26
N LYS A 498 -35.89 4.95 11.27
CA LYS A 498 -36.52 3.61 11.26
C LYS A 498 -38.04 3.67 11.30
N CYS A 499 -38.60 4.65 11.99
CA CYS A 499 -40.05 4.72 12.22
C CYS A 499 -40.80 5.63 11.25
N GLN A 500 -40.10 6.43 10.42
CA GLN A 500 -40.70 7.48 9.59
C GLN A 500 -41.83 7.00 8.66
N ASN A 501 -41.77 5.75 8.19
CA ASN A 501 -42.74 5.19 7.24
C ASN A 501 -43.86 4.37 7.92
N MET A 502 -43.85 4.22 9.26
CA MET A 502 -44.85 3.45 10.01
C MET A 502 -45.65 4.37 10.93
N VAL A 503 -46.93 4.61 10.60
CA VAL A 503 -47.83 5.50 11.37
C VAL A 503 -47.92 5.11 12.84
N ALA A 504 -48.07 3.81 13.13
CA ALA A 504 -48.15 3.31 14.50
C ALA A 504 -46.84 3.55 15.29
N ALA A 505 -45.67 3.39 14.65
CA ALA A 505 -44.38 3.60 15.29
C ALA A 505 -44.08 5.10 15.53
N ARG A 506 -44.51 5.97 14.61
CA ARG A 506 -44.45 7.44 14.79
C ARG A 506 -45.27 7.89 16.00
N ALA A 507 -46.50 7.40 16.12
CA ALA A 507 -47.38 7.73 17.26
C ALA A 507 -46.78 7.32 18.62
N ILE A 508 -46.04 6.20 18.67
CA ILE A 508 -45.33 5.76 19.87
C ILE A 508 -44.20 6.73 20.23
N ILE A 509 -43.37 7.10 19.25
CA ILE A 509 -42.23 8.02 19.48
C ILE A 509 -42.72 9.41 19.85
N GLU A 510 -43.73 9.94 19.15
CA GLU A 510 -44.32 11.25 19.43
C GLU A 510 -44.86 11.31 20.86
N LYS A 511 -45.55 10.24 21.31
CA LYS A 511 -46.04 10.14 22.70
C LYS A 511 -44.89 10.10 23.70
N ILE A 512 -43.86 9.29 23.47
CA ILE A 512 -42.69 9.19 24.36
C ILE A 512 -41.95 10.53 24.44
N CYS A 513 -41.76 11.21 23.30
CA CYS A 513 -41.12 12.53 23.25
C CYS A 513 -41.95 13.59 24.00
N ALA A 514 -43.28 13.57 23.87
CA ALA A 514 -44.16 14.48 24.60
C ALA A 514 -44.08 14.25 26.12
N THR A 515 -44.16 12.99 26.57
CA THR A 515 -44.05 12.64 27.98
C THR A 515 -42.68 13.02 28.55
N ALA A 516 -41.59 12.69 27.84
CA ALA A 516 -40.24 13.05 28.27
C ALA A 516 -40.04 14.58 28.33
N ASN A 517 -40.62 15.34 27.39
CA ASN A 517 -40.53 16.79 27.41
C ASN A 517 -41.26 17.39 28.63
N ASP A 518 -42.44 16.89 28.98
CA ASP A 518 -43.21 17.35 30.14
C ASP A 518 -42.49 17.03 31.47
N GLU A 519 -41.90 15.84 31.60
CA GLU A 519 -41.11 15.45 32.77
C GLU A 519 -39.88 16.36 32.94
N VAL A 520 -39.16 16.63 31.85
CA VAL A 520 -37.99 17.51 31.86
C VAL A 520 -38.37 18.96 32.18
N GLN A 521 -39.46 19.48 31.62
CA GLN A 521 -39.96 20.83 31.93
C GLN A 521 -40.44 20.96 33.39
N THR A 522 -40.92 19.87 33.99
CA THR A 522 -41.29 19.84 35.40
C THR A 522 -40.05 19.88 36.31
N LEU A 523 -39.00 19.13 35.96
CA LEU A 523 -37.70 19.19 36.64
C LEU A 523 -37.08 20.60 36.61
N PHE A 524 -37.10 21.28 35.46
CA PHE A 524 -36.57 22.65 35.35
C PHE A 524 -37.37 23.68 36.16
N ARG A 525 -38.69 23.53 36.26
CA ARG A 525 -39.55 24.39 37.10
C ARG A 525 -39.28 24.19 38.59
N ASN A 526 -39.04 22.96 39.03
CA ASN A 526 -38.75 22.67 40.43
C ASN A 526 -37.39 23.21 40.87
N LEU A 527 -36.39 23.24 39.97
CA LEU A 527 -35.06 23.82 40.26
C LEU A 527 -35.06 25.34 40.42
N HIS A 528 -35.99 26.07 39.78
CA HIS A 528 -36.12 27.53 39.91
C HIS A 528 -36.81 27.97 41.21
N MET A 529 -37.38 27.03 41.99
CA MET A 529 -38.01 27.35 43.27
C MET A 529 -37.04 27.32 44.46
N ASP A 530 -35.85 26.72 44.30
CA ASP A 530 -34.82 26.61 45.36
C ASP A 530 -33.86 27.82 45.39
N ASP A 531 -33.67 28.54 44.28
CA ASP A 531 -32.67 29.63 44.16
C ASP A 531 -33.11 30.96 44.81
N ASP A 532 -34.40 31.13 45.13
CA ASP A 532 -34.96 32.38 45.69
C ASP A 532 -34.80 32.50 47.21
N GLN A 533 -34.23 31.48 47.89
CA GLN A 533 -34.01 31.49 49.36
C GLN A 533 -32.59 31.90 49.79
N THR A 534 -31.65 32.11 48.87
CA THR A 534 -30.21 32.29 49.18
C THR A 534 -29.61 33.64 48.77
N ARG A 535 -30.42 34.64 48.42
CA ARG A 535 -29.95 36.01 48.15
C ARG A 535 -30.24 36.95 49.32
N ASP A 536 -29.47 36.81 50.38
CA ASP A 536 -29.13 37.95 51.23
C ASP A 536 -27.64 37.87 51.60
N GLU A 537 -27.00 39.03 51.52
CA GLU A 537 -25.62 39.36 51.92
C GLU A 537 -24.51 39.42 50.85
N VAL A 538 -24.08 40.67 50.67
CA VAL A 538 -22.75 41.21 50.32
C VAL A 538 -22.55 41.80 48.92
N GLN A 539 -22.37 43.13 49.01
CA GLN A 539 -22.07 44.19 48.07
C GLN A 539 -20.71 44.13 47.33
N ASP A 540 -20.79 44.62 46.09
CA ASP A 540 -19.93 45.62 45.43
C ASP A 540 -18.48 45.29 45.02
N GLY A 541 -18.14 45.61 43.76
CA GLY A 541 -16.77 45.57 43.25
C GLY A 541 -16.55 45.27 41.76
N ALA A 542 -16.82 46.26 40.91
CA ALA A 542 -16.20 46.53 39.59
C ALA A 542 -16.41 45.57 38.39
N ILE A 543 -17.17 46.10 37.41
CA ILE A 543 -17.32 45.65 36.02
C ILE A 543 -16.10 46.11 35.19
N LEU A 544 -15.50 45.20 34.42
CA LEU A 544 -14.76 45.55 33.20
C LEU A 544 -15.27 44.66 32.05
N ASP A 545 -15.99 45.30 31.13
CA ASP A 545 -16.51 44.73 29.89
C ASP A 545 -15.39 44.47 28.87
N HIS A 546 -15.44 43.33 28.18
CA HIS A 546 -14.82 43.16 26.86
C HIS A 546 -15.85 42.70 25.81
N VAL A 547 -16.40 43.71 25.14
CA VAL A 547 -16.65 43.87 23.70
C VAL A 547 -17.11 42.63 22.90
N ARG A 548 -18.40 42.64 22.55
CA ARG A 548 -18.99 41.91 21.41
C ARG A 548 -18.32 42.34 20.10
N CYS A 549 -17.97 41.39 19.23
CA CYS A 549 -17.79 41.66 17.80
C CYS A 549 -18.63 40.70 16.96
N THR A 550 -19.47 41.30 16.11
CA THR A 550 -20.50 40.71 15.28
C THR A 550 -19.97 40.29 13.90
N THR A 551 -20.55 39.24 13.34
CA THR A 551 -20.34 38.75 11.97
C THR A 551 -20.86 39.74 10.91
N LYS A 552 -20.04 40.10 9.93
CA LYS A 552 -20.48 40.78 8.68
C LYS A 552 -19.96 40.06 7.43
N GLY A 553 -20.91 39.71 6.55
CA GLY A 553 -20.92 40.18 5.16
C GLY A 553 -20.12 39.40 4.11
N MET A 554 -20.85 38.65 3.29
CA MET A 554 -20.43 38.16 1.98
C MET A 554 -19.92 39.29 1.07
N SER A 555 -18.85 39.03 0.30
CA SER A 555 -18.42 39.86 -0.82
C SER A 555 -18.22 39.00 -2.08
N GLN A 556 -19.00 39.34 -3.12
CA GLN A 556 -18.91 38.79 -4.46
C GLN A 556 -17.60 39.25 -5.14
N ARG A 557 -16.82 38.33 -5.73
CA ARG A 557 -15.73 38.68 -6.64
C ARG A 557 -16.15 38.53 -8.10
N LYS A 558 -16.10 39.67 -8.80
CA LYS A 558 -16.32 39.87 -10.23
C LYS A 558 -15.29 39.12 -11.10
N LYS A 559 -15.78 38.67 -12.26
CA LYS A 559 -15.03 38.31 -13.47
C LYS A 559 -13.98 39.38 -13.81
N LYS A 560 -12.78 38.95 -14.21
CA LYS A 560 -11.87 39.72 -15.08
C LYS A 560 -11.67 38.93 -16.37
N GLU A 561 -12.14 39.49 -17.47
CA GLU A 561 -11.58 39.28 -18.81
C GLU A 561 -10.26 40.05 -18.90
N CYS A 562 -9.25 39.50 -19.59
CA CYS A 562 -8.75 40.01 -20.88
C CYS A 562 -7.40 39.39 -21.26
N ARG A 563 -7.37 38.91 -22.52
CA ARG A 563 -6.22 38.56 -23.40
C ARG A 563 -5.31 37.41 -23.04
#